data_AF-A0AAW0P7L0-F1
#
_entry.id   AF-A0AAW0P7L0-F1
#
_cell.length_a   1.000
_cell.length_b   1.000
_cell.length_c   1.000
_cell.angle_alpha   90.00
_cell.angle_beta   90.00
_cell.angle_gamma   90.00
#
_symmetry.space_group_name_H-M   'P 1'
#
loop_
_entity.id
_entity.type
_entity.pdbx_description
1 polymer ?
#
loop_
_entity_poly.entity_id
_entity_poly.type
_entity_poly.pdbx_seq_one_letter_code
_entity_poly.pdbx_strand_id
1 'polypeptide(L)'
;MEISCFQDEGGAAGRELIPAFNTPTGIPWAMVNLKTGVGRNWGWASAGSSILAEFGTLHMEFVHLTYLTGNPVYYQKVMHIRKLLAKMDRPNGLYPNYLNPRTGRWGQHHTSVGGLGDSFYEYLLKAWLMSDKTDTEARKTYDDAIEAIERHLIRKSNGGLTFVGEWKTGT
;
A
#
# COMPACT_ATOMS: atom_id res chain seq x y z
N MET A 1 -29.44 -7.26 -14.72
CA MET A 1 -29.10 -6.13 -15.61
C MET A 1 -28.28 -5.08 -14.84
N GLU A 2 -28.71 -4.63 -13.66
CA GLU A 2 -27.98 -3.63 -12.86
C GLU A 2 -26.61 -4.11 -12.35
N ILE A 3 -26.48 -5.37 -11.89
CA ILE A 3 -25.19 -5.90 -11.39
C ILE A 3 -24.13 -5.98 -12.50
N SER A 4 -24.53 -6.31 -13.73
CA SER A 4 -23.64 -6.36 -14.90
C SER A 4 -23.12 -4.98 -15.27
N CYS A 5 -23.97 -3.95 -15.19
CA CYS A 5 -23.58 -2.55 -15.44
C CYS A 5 -22.46 -2.12 -14.48
N PHE A 6 -22.58 -2.39 -13.18
CA PHE A 6 -21.55 -2.03 -12.20
C PHE A 6 -20.26 -2.85 -12.37
N GLN A 7 -20.35 -4.09 -12.84
CA GLN A 7 -19.17 -4.91 -13.16
C GLN A 7 -18.41 -4.36 -14.38
N ASP A 8 -19.14 -3.96 -15.42
CA ASP A 8 -18.58 -3.38 -16.64
C ASP A 8 -17.93 -2.00 -16.35
N GLU A 9 -18.61 -1.16 -15.57
CA GLU A 9 -18.08 0.13 -15.11
C GLU A 9 -16.83 -0.04 -14.23
N GLY A 10 -16.86 -0.99 -13.28
CA GLY A 10 -15.71 -1.32 -12.44
C GLY A 10 -14.53 -1.84 -13.25
N GLY A 11 -14.78 -2.71 -14.24
CA GLY A 11 -13.76 -3.21 -15.16
C GLY A 11 -13.14 -2.11 -16.03
N ALA A 12 -13.95 -1.17 -16.51
CA ALA A 12 -13.49 0.00 -17.24
C ALA A 12 -12.62 0.91 -16.36
N ALA A 13 -13.10 1.28 -15.17
CA ALA A 13 -12.35 2.09 -14.22
C ALA A 13 -11.01 1.45 -13.83
N GLY A 14 -11.00 0.14 -13.54
CA GLY A 14 -9.78 -0.59 -13.22
C GLY A 14 -8.75 -0.55 -14.36
N ARG A 15 -9.20 -0.69 -15.62
CA ARG A 15 -8.32 -0.66 -16.80
C ARG A 15 -7.58 0.66 -16.94
N GLU A 16 -8.27 1.78 -16.70
CA GLU A 16 -7.69 3.12 -16.79
C GLU A 16 -6.66 3.42 -15.68
N LEU A 17 -6.64 2.62 -14.59
CA LEU A 17 -5.68 2.74 -13.49
C LEU A 17 -4.39 1.94 -13.74
N ILE A 18 -4.39 0.95 -14.65
CA ILE A 18 -3.20 0.14 -14.95
C ILE A 18 -1.97 0.96 -15.35
N PRO A 19 -2.08 2.05 -16.14
CA PRO A 19 -0.94 2.89 -16.48
C PRO A 19 -0.22 3.51 -15.26
N ALA A 20 -0.89 3.66 -14.11
CA ALA A 20 -0.25 4.15 -12.89
C ALA A 20 0.94 3.27 -12.46
N PHE A 21 0.87 1.96 -12.74
CA PHE A 21 1.89 0.97 -12.40
C PHE A 21 3.04 0.92 -13.42
N ASN A 22 3.05 1.78 -14.45
CA ASN A 22 4.13 1.85 -15.43
C ASN A 22 5.32 2.62 -14.86
N THR A 23 5.96 2.00 -13.87
CA THR A 23 7.18 2.48 -13.21
C THR A 23 8.22 1.38 -13.25
N PRO A 24 9.53 1.71 -13.18
CA PRO A 24 10.58 0.69 -13.16
C PRO A 24 10.41 -0.37 -12.07
N THR A 25 9.85 0.01 -10.92
CA THR A 25 9.66 -0.89 -9.79
C THR A 25 8.29 -1.58 -9.77
N GLY A 26 7.32 -1.11 -10.56
CA GLY A 26 5.92 -1.52 -10.47
C GLY A 26 5.14 -0.92 -9.29
N ILE A 27 5.77 -0.08 -8.46
CA ILE A 27 5.06 0.75 -7.48
C ILE A 27 4.31 1.86 -8.23
N PRO A 28 3.01 2.04 -8.04
CA PRO A 28 2.23 2.98 -8.85
C PRO A 28 2.54 4.44 -8.52
N TRP A 29 2.31 5.30 -9.51
CA TRP A 29 2.21 6.74 -9.34
C TRP A 29 0.96 7.09 -8.50
N ALA A 30 1.06 8.14 -7.68
CA ALA A 30 -0.08 8.65 -6.89
C ALA A 30 -1.20 9.23 -7.76
N MET A 31 -0.84 9.87 -8.88
CA MET A 31 -1.78 10.43 -9.84
C MET A 31 -1.52 9.84 -11.21
N VAL A 32 -2.59 9.56 -11.95
CA VAL A 32 -2.56 9.16 -13.36
C VAL A 32 -3.62 9.94 -14.14
N ASN A 33 -3.24 10.44 -15.31
CA ASN A 33 -4.21 10.99 -16.24
C ASN A 33 -4.89 9.83 -16.98
N LEU A 34 -6.19 9.61 -16.75
CA LEU A 34 -6.92 8.49 -17.32
C LEU A 34 -6.97 8.52 -18.86
N LYS A 35 -6.89 9.70 -19.50
CA LYS A 35 -6.90 9.81 -20.96
C LYS A 35 -5.53 9.52 -21.58
N THR A 36 -4.45 9.96 -20.95
CA THR A 36 -3.10 9.88 -21.53
C THR A 36 -2.23 8.78 -20.92
N GLY A 37 -2.65 8.21 -19.79
CA GLY A 37 -1.87 7.25 -18.99
C GLY A 37 -0.65 7.85 -18.30
N VAL A 38 -0.42 9.16 -18.39
CA VAL A 38 0.75 9.81 -17.79
C VAL A 38 0.58 9.90 -16.28
N GLY A 39 1.51 9.29 -15.55
CA GLY A 39 1.52 9.29 -14.08
C GLY A 39 2.57 10.20 -13.46
N ARG A 40 2.29 10.69 -12.26
CA ARG A 40 3.20 11.49 -11.42
C ARG A 40 2.90 11.32 -9.94
N ASN A 41 3.88 11.62 -9.10
CA ASN A 41 3.70 11.71 -7.65
C ASN A 41 3.44 13.15 -7.18
N TRP A 42 3.06 13.29 -5.92
CA TRP A 42 2.89 14.58 -5.27
C TRP A 42 4.20 15.38 -5.28
N GLY A 43 4.14 16.67 -5.63
CA GLY A 43 5.33 17.52 -5.74
C GLY A 43 6.07 17.73 -4.40
N TRP A 44 5.37 17.55 -3.28
CA TRP A 44 5.93 17.64 -1.93
C TRP A 44 6.40 16.28 -1.38
N ALA A 45 6.10 15.17 -2.04
CA ALA A 45 6.47 13.85 -1.54
C ALA A 45 8.00 13.69 -1.57
N SER A 46 8.54 13.17 -0.47
CA SER A 46 9.98 12.98 -0.28
C SER A 46 10.61 12.28 -1.47
N ALA A 47 11.62 12.89 -2.10
CA ALA A 47 12.34 12.35 -3.26
C ALA A 47 11.44 11.88 -4.42
N GLY A 48 10.27 12.50 -4.63
CA GLY A 48 9.31 12.09 -5.66
C GLY A 48 8.70 10.71 -5.40
N SER A 49 8.58 10.32 -4.14
CA SER A 49 8.07 9.00 -3.73
C SER A 49 6.56 8.86 -3.81
N SER A 50 6.11 7.61 -3.91
CA SER A 50 4.72 7.22 -3.70
C SER A 50 4.47 7.00 -2.21
N ILE A 51 3.23 7.18 -1.77
CA ILE A 51 2.84 7.10 -0.36
C ILE A 51 2.41 5.69 0.00
N LEU A 52 2.91 5.16 1.13
CA LEU A 52 2.66 3.79 1.57
C LEU A 52 1.17 3.43 1.64
N ALA A 53 0.36 4.28 2.29
CA ALA A 53 -1.09 4.09 2.36
C ALA A 53 -1.80 4.23 1.00
N GLU A 54 -1.22 4.90 0.00
CA GLU A 54 -1.87 5.01 -1.31
C GLU A 54 -1.67 3.71 -2.11
N PHE A 55 -0.41 3.26 -2.26
CA PHE A 55 -0.14 2.05 -3.04
C PHE A 55 -0.39 0.75 -2.26
N GLY A 56 -0.39 0.82 -0.93
CA GLY A 56 -0.67 -0.31 -0.03
C GLY A 56 -2.16 -0.66 0.07
N THR A 57 -3.04 0.25 -0.32
CA THR A 57 -4.49 0.20 -0.09
C THR A 57 -5.26 0.00 -1.40
N LEU A 58 -4.70 -0.84 -2.29
CA LEU A 58 -5.31 -1.20 -3.58
C LEU A 58 -5.70 -2.69 -3.63
N HIS A 59 -5.27 -3.47 -2.63
CA HIS A 59 -5.21 -4.91 -2.73
C HIS A 59 -6.60 -5.55 -2.89
N MET A 60 -7.56 -5.15 -2.06
CA MET A 60 -8.89 -5.78 -2.06
C MET A 60 -9.64 -5.51 -3.36
N GLU A 61 -9.63 -4.26 -3.82
CA GLU A 61 -10.29 -3.81 -5.03
C GLU A 61 -9.72 -4.51 -6.26
N PHE A 62 -8.39 -4.60 -6.36
CA PHE A 62 -7.74 -5.24 -7.51
C PHE A 62 -7.91 -6.76 -7.51
N VAL A 63 -7.94 -7.40 -6.35
CA VAL A 63 -8.32 -8.82 -6.24
C VAL A 63 -9.75 -9.02 -6.71
N HIS A 64 -10.68 -8.16 -6.27
CA HIS A 64 -12.08 -8.24 -6.69
C HIS A 64 -12.26 -7.96 -8.18
N LEU A 65 -11.55 -6.98 -8.75
CA LEU A 65 -11.52 -6.73 -10.19
C LEU A 65 -11.02 -7.94 -10.97
N THR A 66 -10.02 -8.66 -10.46
CA THR A 66 -9.56 -9.91 -11.09
C THR A 66 -10.67 -10.96 -11.09
N TYR A 67 -11.37 -11.11 -9.98
CA TYR A 67 -12.48 -12.05 -9.85
C TYR A 67 -13.63 -11.72 -10.82
N LEU A 68 -14.02 -10.45 -10.89
CA LEU A 68 -15.14 -10.00 -11.73
C LEU A 68 -14.83 -10.05 -13.22
N THR A 69 -13.63 -9.62 -13.62
CA THR A 69 -13.26 -9.48 -15.04
C THR A 69 -12.58 -10.72 -15.62
N GLY A 70 -12.11 -11.64 -14.77
CA GLY A 70 -11.25 -12.75 -15.16
C GLY A 70 -9.84 -12.33 -15.61
N ASN A 71 -9.49 -11.04 -15.57
CA ASN A 71 -8.18 -10.56 -16.00
C ASN A 71 -7.18 -10.59 -14.85
N PRO A 72 -6.13 -11.44 -14.89
CA PRO A 72 -5.18 -11.61 -13.79
C PRO A 72 -4.27 -10.40 -13.58
N VAL A 73 -4.26 -9.42 -14.49
CA VAL A 73 -3.36 -8.26 -14.39
C VAL A 73 -3.54 -7.49 -13.08
N TYR A 74 -4.79 -7.33 -12.60
CA TYR A 74 -5.06 -6.54 -11.40
C TYR A 74 -4.44 -7.22 -10.17
N TYR A 75 -4.69 -8.52 -9.99
CA TYR A 75 -4.07 -9.31 -8.93
C TYR A 75 -2.54 -9.30 -9.01
N GLN A 76 -1.98 -9.48 -10.21
CA GLN A 76 -0.54 -9.46 -10.41
C GLN A 76 0.10 -8.14 -9.97
N LYS A 77 -0.54 -6.99 -10.24
CA LYS A 77 -0.04 -5.67 -9.82
C LYS A 77 0.05 -5.55 -8.30
N VAL A 78 -1.01 -5.89 -7.56
CA VAL A 78 -1.00 -5.74 -6.10
C VAL A 78 -0.17 -6.80 -5.39
N MET A 79 -0.07 -8.01 -5.95
CA MET A 79 0.85 -9.03 -5.43
C MET A 79 2.32 -8.65 -5.66
N HIS A 80 2.62 -7.98 -6.77
CA HIS A 80 3.97 -7.48 -7.02
C HIS A 80 4.41 -6.47 -5.97
N ILE A 81 3.53 -5.53 -5.58
CA ILE A 81 3.79 -4.58 -4.48
C ILE A 81 4.13 -5.32 -3.19
N ARG A 82 3.32 -6.30 -2.79
CA ARG A 82 3.54 -7.05 -1.54
C ARG A 82 4.84 -7.83 -1.55
N LYS A 83 5.15 -8.52 -2.65
CA LYS A 83 6.42 -9.25 -2.81
C LYS A 83 7.64 -8.32 -2.79
N LEU A 84 7.51 -7.12 -3.34
CA LEU A 84 8.57 -6.12 -3.29
C LEU A 84 8.78 -5.68 -1.84
N LEU A 85 7.73 -5.23 -1.16
CA LEU A 85 7.80 -4.76 0.24
C LEU A 85 8.32 -5.83 1.20
N ALA A 86 7.93 -7.09 1.03
CA ALA A 86 8.38 -8.21 1.86
C ALA A 86 9.88 -8.49 1.75
N LYS A 87 10.52 -8.11 0.63
CA LYS A 87 11.96 -8.28 0.38
C LYS A 87 12.79 -7.06 0.77
N MET A 88 12.15 -5.92 0.99
CA MET A 88 12.86 -4.70 1.35
C MET A 88 13.34 -4.76 2.80
N ASP A 89 14.52 -4.21 3.03
CA ASP A 89 14.97 -3.94 4.40
C ASP A 89 14.08 -2.86 5.04
N ARG A 90 13.75 -3.04 6.31
CA ARG A 90 12.81 -2.21 7.07
C ARG A 90 13.54 -1.61 8.25
N PRO A 91 13.77 -0.28 8.29
CA PRO A 91 14.44 0.36 9.42
C PRO A 91 13.70 0.05 10.74
N ASN A 92 14.35 -0.64 11.66
CA ASN A 92 13.74 -1.11 12.92
C ASN A 92 12.46 -1.96 12.74
N GLY A 93 12.32 -2.67 11.61
CA GLY A 93 11.12 -3.42 11.28
C GLY A 93 9.92 -2.56 10.86
N LEU A 94 10.07 -1.23 10.83
CA LEU A 94 9.03 -0.28 10.47
C LEU A 94 9.01 -0.02 8.95
N TYR A 95 7.82 0.27 8.43
CA TYR A 95 7.65 0.69 7.03
C TYR A 95 7.68 2.21 6.93
N PRO A 96 8.65 2.80 6.21
CA PRO A 96 8.60 4.23 5.89
C PRO A 96 7.41 4.54 4.98
N ASN A 97 6.83 5.73 5.16
CA ASN A 97 5.64 6.17 4.43
C ASN A 97 5.91 6.57 2.97
N TYR A 98 7.18 6.62 2.55
CA TYR A 98 7.61 7.10 1.24
C TYR A 98 8.50 6.07 0.54
N LEU A 99 8.07 5.60 -0.63
CA LEU A 99 8.85 4.69 -1.48
C LEU A 99 9.02 5.27 -2.88
N ASN A 100 10.26 5.43 -3.35
CA ASN A 100 10.50 5.97 -4.68
C ASN A 100 10.17 4.92 -5.77
N PRO A 101 9.20 5.18 -6.66
CA PRO A 101 8.75 4.17 -7.63
C PRO A 101 9.73 3.96 -8.81
N ARG A 102 10.74 4.82 -8.95
CA ARG A 102 11.80 4.66 -9.96
C ARG A 102 12.96 3.83 -9.45
N THR A 103 13.34 4.00 -8.18
CA THR A 103 14.55 3.39 -7.61
C THR A 103 14.26 2.23 -6.67
N GLY A 104 13.04 2.12 -6.14
CA GLY A 104 12.67 1.11 -5.15
C GLY A 104 13.34 1.34 -3.80
N ARG A 105 13.79 2.55 -3.52
CA ARG A 105 14.42 2.94 -2.25
C ARG A 105 13.45 3.74 -1.40
N TRP A 106 13.51 3.54 -0.10
CA TRP A 106 12.81 4.39 0.86
C TRP A 106 13.22 5.85 0.68
N GLY A 107 12.25 6.75 0.80
CA GLY A 107 12.48 8.19 0.93
C GLY A 107 12.89 8.52 2.36
N GLN A 108 12.40 9.64 2.89
CA GLN A 108 12.54 9.93 4.32
C GLN A 108 12.01 8.79 5.19
N HIS A 109 12.78 8.42 6.22
CA HIS A 109 12.42 7.41 7.20
C HIS A 109 11.43 7.97 8.23
N HIS A 110 10.25 8.35 7.74
CA HIS A 110 9.08 8.72 8.53
C HIS A 110 8.08 7.57 8.49
N THR A 111 7.76 7.01 9.65
CA THR A 111 6.72 6.01 9.82
C THR A 111 5.62 6.56 10.72
N SER A 112 4.38 6.37 10.30
CA SER A 112 3.18 6.68 11.09
C SER A 112 2.14 5.59 10.87
N VAL A 113 1.37 5.27 11.91
CA VAL A 113 0.15 4.43 11.81
C VAL A 113 -1.09 5.30 11.59
N GLY A 114 -0.92 6.63 11.52
CA GLY A 114 -1.92 7.57 11.04
C GLY A 114 -1.73 7.85 9.55
N GLY A 115 -2.00 9.09 9.15
CA GLY A 115 -1.95 9.50 7.75
C GLY A 115 -0.65 9.08 7.04
N LEU A 116 -0.79 8.74 5.76
CA LEU A 116 0.26 8.25 4.87
C LEU A 116 0.71 6.79 5.08
N GLY A 117 0.32 6.13 6.19
CA GLY A 117 0.68 4.74 6.48
C GLY A 117 -0.45 3.84 6.99
N ASP A 118 -1.48 4.39 7.64
CA ASP A 118 -2.61 3.71 8.27
C ASP A 118 -3.15 2.46 7.53
N SER A 119 -3.74 2.69 6.37
CA SER A 119 -4.57 1.72 5.64
C SER A 119 -3.75 0.63 4.96
N PHE A 120 -2.43 0.81 4.82
CA PHE A 120 -1.54 -0.27 4.42
C PHE A 120 -1.57 -1.41 5.45
N TYR A 121 -1.45 -1.09 6.74
CA TYR A 121 -1.51 -2.09 7.81
C TYR A 121 -2.90 -2.73 7.89
N GLU A 122 -3.96 -1.93 7.73
CA GLU A 122 -5.34 -2.40 7.67
C GLU A 122 -5.55 -3.42 6.55
N TYR A 123 -5.02 -3.15 5.35
CA TYR A 123 -5.22 -3.98 4.18
C TYR A 123 -4.46 -5.29 4.23
N LEU A 124 -3.34 -5.38 4.96
CA LEU A 124 -2.68 -6.66 5.21
C LEU A 124 -3.60 -7.60 6.00
N LEU A 125 -4.23 -7.11 7.08
CA LEU A 125 -5.16 -7.92 7.86
C LEU A 125 -6.42 -8.26 7.05
N LYS A 126 -6.98 -7.28 6.34
CA LYS A 126 -8.19 -7.49 5.52
C LYS A 126 -7.94 -8.43 4.35
N ALA A 127 -6.78 -8.39 3.70
CA ALA A 127 -6.42 -9.32 2.63
C ALA A 127 -6.43 -10.77 3.13
N TRP A 128 -5.85 -11.02 4.32
CA TRP A 128 -5.92 -12.33 4.96
C TRP A 128 -7.37 -12.76 5.20
N LEU A 129 -8.19 -11.90 5.81
CA LEU A 129 -9.60 -12.23 6.08
C LEU A 129 -10.40 -12.46 4.79
N MET A 130 -10.21 -11.62 3.76
CA MET A 130 -10.90 -11.72 2.48
C MET A 130 -10.54 -13.00 1.71
N SER A 131 -9.32 -13.50 1.88
CA SER A 131 -8.85 -14.76 1.30
C SER A 131 -9.35 -16.03 2.00
N ASP A 132 -10.38 -15.91 2.85
CA ASP A 132 -10.79 -16.98 3.78
C ASP A 132 -9.60 -17.51 4.61
N LYS A 133 -8.76 -16.59 5.07
CA LYS A 133 -7.56 -16.84 5.88
C LYS A 133 -6.45 -17.66 5.18
N THR A 134 -6.48 -17.79 3.85
CA THR A 134 -5.47 -18.55 3.09
C THR A 134 -4.22 -17.74 2.73
N ASP A 135 -4.29 -16.41 2.69
CA ASP A 135 -3.14 -15.53 2.46
C ASP A 135 -2.31 -15.35 3.74
N THR A 136 -1.56 -16.40 4.09
CA THR A 136 -0.71 -16.43 5.28
C THR A 136 0.46 -15.44 5.21
N GLU A 137 0.88 -15.04 4.01
CA GLU A 137 1.90 -14.01 3.82
C GLU A 137 1.38 -12.64 4.29
N ALA A 138 0.11 -12.33 4.04
CA ALA A 138 -0.53 -11.10 4.52
C ALA A 138 -0.56 -11.08 6.04
N ARG A 139 -1.00 -12.19 6.63
CA ARG A 139 -1.07 -12.35 8.08
C ARG A 139 0.29 -12.19 8.73
N LYS A 140 1.31 -12.88 8.21
CA LYS A 140 2.67 -12.77 8.73
C LYS A 140 3.20 -11.34 8.63
N THR A 141 3.02 -10.69 7.48
CA THR A 141 3.48 -9.31 7.27
C THR A 141 2.78 -8.34 8.23
N TYR A 142 1.48 -8.53 8.47
CA TYR A 142 0.73 -7.77 9.47
C TYR A 142 1.28 -7.98 10.88
N ASP A 143 1.46 -9.23 11.30
CA ASP A 143 1.97 -9.56 12.64
C ASP A 143 3.36 -8.97 12.88
N ASP A 144 4.28 -9.15 11.92
CA ASP A 144 5.63 -8.57 11.97
C ASP A 144 5.58 -7.03 12.06
N ALA A 145 4.64 -6.39 11.36
CA ALA A 145 4.48 -4.93 11.39
C ALA A 145 3.90 -4.43 12.72
N ILE A 146 2.90 -5.13 13.27
CA ILE A 146 2.31 -4.80 14.57
C ILE A 146 3.35 -4.94 15.68
N GLU A 147 4.15 -6.00 15.69
CA GLU A 147 5.23 -6.17 16.67
C GLU A 147 6.20 -4.97 16.66
N ALA A 148 6.62 -4.52 15.47
CA ALA A 148 7.47 -3.35 15.33
C ALA A 148 6.78 -2.06 15.81
N ILE A 149 5.49 -1.87 15.50
CA ILE A 149 4.68 -0.73 15.96
C ILE A 149 4.56 -0.72 17.48
N GLU A 150 4.25 -1.86 18.10
CA GLU A 150 4.14 -1.99 19.56
C GLU A 150 5.46 -1.63 20.23
N ARG A 151 6.58 -2.15 19.70
CA ARG A 151 7.92 -1.89 20.23
C ARG A 151 8.33 -0.42 20.10
N HIS A 152 8.11 0.18 18.92
CA HIS A 152 8.72 1.46 18.59
C HIS A 152 7.80 2.67 18.72
N LEU A 153 6.48 2.51 18.55
CA LEU A 153 5.54 3.63 18.43
C LEU A 153 4.56 3.70 19.60
N ILE A 154 4.23 2.59 20.28
CA ILE A 154 3.31 2.63 21.43
C ILE A 154 4.01 3.20 22.66
N ARG A 155 3.40 4.22 23.27
CA ARG A 155 3.88 4.90 24.47
C ARG A 155 2.74 5.18 25.44
N LYS A 156 3.06 5.50 26.69
CA LYS A 156 2.11 5.95 27.71
C LYS A 156 2.40 7.40 28.11
N SER A 157 1.37 8.20 28.26
CA SER A 157 1.47 9.54 28.83
C SER A 157 1.70 9.49 30.34
N ASN A 158 2.08 10.62 30.94
CA ASN A 158 2.21 10.73 32.40
C ASN A 158 0.90 10.41 33.14
N GLY A 159 -0.26 10.62 32.50
CA GLY A 159 -1.58 10.27 33.03
C GLY A 159 -2.01 8.82 32.78
N GLY A 160 -1.12 7.98 32.23
CA GLY A 160 -1.38 6.55 31.99
C GLY A 160 -2.12 6.21 30.69
N LEU A 161 -2.40 7.20 29.83
CA LEU A 161 -3.05 6.97 28.53
C LEU A 161 -2.06 6.38 27.53
N THR A 162 -2.41 5.24 26.93
CA THR A 162 -1.64 4.64 25.83
C THR A 162 -1.95 5.38 24.53
N PHE A 163 -0.91 5.73 23.77
CA PHE A 163 -1.03 6.35 22.45
C PHE A 163 0.00 5.76 21.48
N VAL A 164 -0.25 5.94 20.18
CA VAL A 164 0.66 5.58 19.09
C VAL A 164 1.34 6.85 18.59
N GLY A 165 2.65 6.95 18.77
CA GLY A 165 3.47 8.05 18.27
C GLY A 165 3.87 7.86 16.81
N GLU A 166 4.57 8.85 16.26
CA GLU A 166 5.25 8.75 14.97
C GLU A 166 6.74 8.50 15.15
N TRP A 167 7.35 7.81 14.19
CA TRP A 167 8.80 7.60 14.16
C TRP A 167 9.42 8.41 13.02
N LYS A 168 10.40 9.25 13.34
CA LYS A 168 11.17 10.04 12.35
C LYS A 168 12.64 9.89 12.65
N THR A 169 13.40 9.30 11.73
CA THR A 169 14.86 9.24 11.82
C THR A 169 15.49 10.08 10.72
N GLY A 170 16.17 11.16 11.13
CA GLY A 170 17.15 11.93 10.35
C GLY A 170 16.60 12.76 9.19
N THR A 171 16.72 14.09 9.32
CA THR A 171 17.12 14.98 8.22
C THR A 171 18.57 14.74 7.82
#